data_AF-A0A3D4LLA0-F1
#
_entry.id   AF-A0A3D4LLA0-F1
#
_cell.length_a   1.000
_cell.length_b   1.000
_cell.length_c   1.000
_cell.angle_alpha   90.00
_cell.angle_beta   90.00
_cell.angle_gamma   90.00
#
_symmetry.space_group_name_H-M   'P 1'
#
loop_
_entity.id
_entity.type
_entity.pdbx_description
1 polymer ?
#
loop_
_entity_poly.entity_id
_entity_poly.type
_entity_poly.pdbx_seq_one_letter_code
_entity_poly.pdbx_strand_id
1 'polypeptide(L)'
;KDGFLNPFHTTDAFYRAAKRQGAEFYTFTEATGIKVEKGKVTGVETNKGFISTNIVVNAANGYGKSICDMVGLDVPTYSERHQILVTEPVEPMQDPMVMAFGLNFYIQQSPEGTFIMGRGDENEPKDLRVTSSWQFIEEMAKTIDMVLPP
;
A
#
# COMPACT_ATOMS: atom_id res chain seq x y z
N LYS A 1 -19.24 9.23 10.76
CA LYS A 1 -19.10 9.96 9.48
C LYS A 1 -17.85 9.42 8.84
N ASP A 2 -17.96 8.97 7.59
CA ASP A 2 -16.84 8.45 6.83
C ASP A 2 -16.12 9.61 6.12
N GLY A 3 -14.97 9.32 5.52
CA GLY A 3 -14.18 10.30 4.79
C GLY A 3 -12.95 9.68 4.14
N PHE A 4 -12.13 10.52 3.54
CA PHE A 4 -10.90 10.12 2.88
C PHE A 4 -9.76 11.05 3.32
N LEU A 5 -8.53 10.56 3.17
CA LEU A 5 -7.31 11.30 3.44
C LEU A 5 -6.36 11.10 2.28
N ASN A 6 -5.53 12.10 1.99
CA ASN A 6 -4.41 11.91 1.10
C ASN A 6 -3.35 11.04 1.81
N PRO A 7 -3.02 9.84 1.28
CA PRO A 7 -2.14 8.90 1.97
C PRO A 7 -0.70 9.42 2.09
N PHE A 8 -0.22 10.22 1.13
CA PHE A 8 1.11 10.81 1.19
C PHE A 8 1.22 11.86 2.28
N HIS A 9 0.25 12.79 2.35
CA HIS A 9 0.21 13.81 3.39
C HIS A 9 0.06 13.19 4.79
N THR A 10 -0.76 12.15 4.91
CA THR A 10 -0.96 11.44 6.16
C THR A 10 0.34 10.77 6.61
N THR A 11 1.03 10.08 5.70
CA THR A 11 2.32 9.43 5.98
C THR A 11 3.38 10.45 6.40
N ASP A 12 3.52 11.56 5.68
CA ASP A 12 4.47 12.63 6.02
C ASP A 12 4.15 13.27 7.38
N ALA A 13 2.86 13.46 7.70
CA ALA A 13 2.45 13.97 9.01
C ALA A 13 2.89 13.04 10.16
N PHE A 14 2.68 11.73 10.02
CA PHE A 14 3.14 10.74 11.00
C PHE A 14 4.67 10.67 11.08
N TYR A 15 5.37 10.68 9.93
CA TYR A 15 6.84 10.73 9.87
C TYR A 15 7.39 11.91 10.68
N ARG A 16 6.89 13.12 10.41
CA ARG A 16 7.32 14.34 11.12
C ARG A 16 6.99 14.27 12.60
N ALA A 17 5.83 13.74 12.97
CA ALA A 17 5.43 13.60 14.37
C ALA A 17 6.34 12.62 15.12
N ALA A 18 6.61 11.44 14.56
CA ALA A 18 7.50 10.46 15.14
C ALA A 18 8.94 10.99 15.27
N LYS A 19 9.45 11.70 14.24
CA LYS A 19 10.77 12.33 14.29
C LYS A 19 10.89 13.36 15.42
N ARG A 20 9.85 14.15 15.68
CA ARG A 20 9.81 15.08 16.83
C ARG A 20 9.86 14.36 18.19
N GLN A 21 9.41 13.11 18.24
CA GLN A 21 9.47 12.26 19.43
C GLN A 21 10.79 11.46 19.52
N GLY A 22 11.76 11.72 18.63
CA GLY A 22 13.08 11.08 18.64
C GLY A 22 13.18 9.79 17.84
N ALA A 23 12.17 9.44 17.04
CA ALA A 23 12.28 8.30 16.13
C ALA A 23 13.32 8.58 15.03
N GLU A 24 14.19 7.61 14.79
CA GLU A 24 15.18 7.65 13.73
C GLU A 24 14.66 6.93 12.48
N PHE A 25 14.92 7.51 11.31
CA PHE A 25 14.47 6.98 10.03
C PHE A 25 15.65 6.73 9.11
N TYR A 26 15.81 5.48 8.71
CA TYR A 26 16.90 5.02 7.86
C TYR A 26 16.35 4.70 6.46
N THR A 27 16.35 5.69 5.56
CA THR A 27 15.93 5.51 4.16
C THR A 27 17.04 4.86 3.33
N PHE A 28 16.66 4.11 2.29
CA PHE A 28 17.59 3.34 1.46
C PHE A 28 18.45 2.36 2.29
N THR A 29 17.89 1.87 3.40
CA THR A 29 18.52 0.91 4.31
C THR A 29 17.64 -0.33 4.33
N GLU A 30 17.99 -1.30 3.48
CA GLU A 30 17.23 -2.53 3.32
C GLU A 30 17.61 -3.51 4.44
N ALA A 31 16.62 -4.04 5.15
CA ALA A 31 16.83 -5.16 6.07
C ALA A 31 17.04 -6.43 5.25
N THR A 32 18.22 -7.03 5.35
CA THR A 32 18.62 -8.23 4.60
C THR A 32 18.61 -9.49 5.47
N GLY A 33 18.53 -9.34 6.79
CA GLY A 33 18.48 -10.44 7.74
C GLY A 33 18.07 -9.99 9.14
N ILE A 34 17.59 -10.92 9.96
CA ILE A 34 17.30 -10.68 11.37
C ILE A 34 18.13 -11.67 12.18
N LYS A 35 18.97 -11.16 13.08
CA LYS A 35 19.83 -11.98 13.90
C LYS A 35 19.09 -12.46 15.16
N VAL A 36 19.08 -13.76 15.37
CA VAL A 36 18.44 -14.41 16.52
C VAL A 36 19.47 -15.27 17.25
N GLU A 37 19.64 -15.04 18.53
CA GLU A 37 20.52 -15.83 19.39
C GLU A 37 19.71 -16.37 20.58
N LYS A 38 19.80 -17.69 20.83
CA LYS A 38 19.10 -18.35 21.93
C LYS A 38 17.59 -18.03 21.96
N GLY A 39 16.96 -17.96 20.77
CA GLY A 39 15.54 -17.68 20.61
C GLY A 39 15.13 -16.22 20.84
N LYS A 40 16.09 -15.28 20.90
CA LYS A 40 15.82 -13.84 21.04
C LYS A 40 16.46 -13.05 19.92
N VAL A 41 15.76 -12.04 19.42
CA VAL A 41 16.33 -11.08 18.45
C VAL A 41 17.49 -10.35 19.12
N THR A 42 18.59 -10.19 18.38
CA THR A 42 19.78 -9.42 18.81
C THR A 42 20.14 -8.29 17.84
N GLY A 43 19.54 -8.29 16.64
CA GLY A 43 19.58 -7.14 15.74
C GLY A 43 19.09 -7.44 14.34
N VAL A 44 19.26 -6.46 13.46
CA VAL A 44 18.89 -6.51 12.04
C VAL A 44 20.15 -6.27 11.22
N GLU A 45 20.39 -7.15 10.25
CA GLU A 45 21.39 -6.96 9.22
C GLU A 45 20.80 -6.10 8.11
N THR A 46 21.55 -5.09 7.67
CA THR A 46 21.13 -4.21 6.59
C THR A 46 22.23 -4.04 5.55
N ASN A 47 21.87 -3.57 4.37
CA ASN A 47 22.84 -3.17 3.33
C ASN A 47 23.76 -2.00 3.73
N LYS A 48 23.55 -1.38 4.89
CA LYS A 48 24.38 -0.29 5.44
C LYS A 48 24.96 -0.60 6.82
N GLY A 49 24.98 -1.88 7.22
CA GLY A 49 25.56 -2.34 8.47
C GLY A 49 24.53 -2.96 9.42
N PHE A 50 24.99 -3.26 10.63
CA PHE A 50 24.19 -3.97 11.64
C PHE A 50 23.54 -2.98 12.62
N ILE A 51 22.25 -3.17 12.88
CA ILE A 51 21.49 -2.42 13.88
C ILE A 51 21.19 -3.34 15.06
N SER A 52 21.80 -3.08 16.22
CA SER A 52 21.53 -3.87 17.43
C SER A 52 20.17 -3.50 18.01
N THR A 53 19.33 -4.51 18.22
CA THR A 53 18.01 -4.36 18.86
C THR A 53 17.56 -5.70 19.43
N ASN A 54 16.72 -5.67 20.45
CA ASN A 54 16.05 -6.84 21.02
C ASN A 54 14.62 -7.04 20.50
N ILE A 55 14.07 -6.06 19.77
CA ILE A 55 12.69 -6.05 19.28
C ILE A 55 12.68 -5.61 17.82
N VAL A 56 11.96 -6.36 17.00
CA VAL A 56 11.69 -6.04 15.59
C VAL A 56 10.19 -6.17 15.36
N VAL A 57 9.62 -5.18 14.67
CA VAL A 57 8.24 -5.20 14.19
C VAL A 57 8.28 -5.27 12.67
N ASN A 58 7.68 -6.32 12.10
CA ASN A 58 7.55 -6.45 10.65
C ASN A 58 6.34 -5.63 10.17
N ALA A 59 6.62 -4.50 9.52
CA ALA A 59 5.62 -3.63 8.90
C ALA A 59 5.80 -3.54 7.37
N ALA A 60 6.36 -4.58 6.74
CA ALA A 60 6.74 -4.58 5.32
C ALA A 60 5.61 -5.00 4.34
N ASN A 61 4.39 -5.22 4.84
CA ASN A 61 3.17 -5.59 4.09
C ASN A 61 3.41 -6.61 2.95
N GLY A 62 3.43 -6.19 1.68
CA GLY A 62 3.64 -7.11 0.55
C GLY A 62 4.97 -7.88 0.61
N TYR A 63 6.00 -7.26 1.18
CA TYR A 63 7.29 -7.89 1.48
C TYR A 63 7.33 -8.56 2.87
N GLY A 64 6.21 -8.58 3.59
CA GLY A 64 6.11 -9.10 4.95
C GLY A 64 6.53 -10.57 5.04
N LYS A 65 6.14 -11.39 4.04
CA LYS A 65 6.55 -12.80 4.00
C LYS A 65 8.06 -12.97 3.91
N SER A 66 8.76 -12.21 3.05
CA SER A 66 10.21 -12.34 2.93
C SER A 66 10.95 -11.95 4.21
N ILE A 67 10.42 -10.98 4.97
CA ILE A 67 10.95 -10.65 6.30
C ILE A 67 10.72 -11.79 7.31
N CYS A 68 9.55 -12.42 7.31
CA CYS A 68 9.28 -13.58 8.17
C CYS A 68 10.15 -14.79 7.84
N ASP A 69 10.42 -15.02 6.55
CA ASP A 69 11.28 -16.11 6.10
C ASP A 69 12.73 -15.96 6.63
N MET A 70 13.22 -14.73 6.89
CA MET A 70 14.54 -14.48 7.50
C MET A 70 14.73 -15.10 8.88
N VAL A 71 13.62 -15.36 9.59
CA VAL A 71 13.60 -16.00 10.92
C VAL A 71 12.92 -17.37 10.90
N GLY A 72 12.65 -17.91 9.71
CA GLY A 72 11.99 -19.22 9.53
C GLY A 72 10.53 -19.25 9.97
N LEU A 73 9.84 -18.09 10.02
CA LEU A 73 8.42 -18.03 10.32
C LEU A 73 7.62 -18.10 9.02
N ASP A 74 6.76 -19.11 8.90
CA ASP A 74 5.82 -19.19 7.79
C ASP A 74 4.50 -18.51 8.16
N VAL A 75 4.15 -17.46 7.41
CA VAL A 75 2.91 -16.69 7.56
C VAL A 75 2.08 -16.89 6.30
N PRO A 76 0.78 -17.23 6.39
CA PRO A 76 -0.07 -17.56 5.25
C PRO A 76 -0.56 -16.31 4.50
N THR A 77 0.38 -15.47 4.06
CA THR A 77 0.14 -14.22 3.34
C THR A 77 0.91 -14.21 2.03
N TYR A 78 0.33 -13.59 1.00
CA TYR A 78 0.96 -13.38 -0.30
C TYR A 78 0.69 -11.95 -0.77
N SER A 79 1.53 -11.45 -1.66
CA SER A 79 1.30 -10.17 -2.33
C SER A 79 0.35 -10.33 -3.50
N GLU A 80 -0.47 -9.32 -3.70
CA GLU A 80 -1.39 -9.19 -4.83
C GLU A 80 -1.34 -7.74 -5.33
N ARG A 81 -1.33 -7.59 -6.65
CA ARG A 81 -1.26 -6.28 -7.29
C ARG A 81 -2.67 -5.71 -7.48
N HIS A 82 -2.98 -4.63 -6.77
CA HIS A 82 -4.18 -3.85 -7.05
C HIS A 82 -3.85 -2.63 -7.90
N GLN A 83 -4.72 -2.33 -8.86
CA GLN A 83 -4.53 -1.25 -9.82
C GLN A 83 -5.54 -0.13 -9.59
N ILE A 84 -5.08 1.11 -9.77
CA ILE A 84 -5.88 2.32 -9.65
C ILE A 84 -5.59 3.24 -10.84
N LEU A 85 -6.55 4.09 -11.19
CA LEU A 85 -6.36 5.18 -12.14
C LEU A 85 -6.83 6.51 -11.55
N VAL A 86 -6.36 7.60 -12.15
CA VAL A 86 -6.73 8.97 -11.79
C VAL A 86 -7.11 9.74 -13.06
N THR A 87 -8.23 10.46 -13.02
CA THR A 87 -8.69 11.30 -14.15
C THR A 87 -8.08 12.70 -14.10
N GLU A 88 -8.28 13.47 -15.17
CA GLU A 88 -8.19 14.93 -15.10
C GLU A 88 -9.24 15.51 -14.13
N PRO A 89 -8.99 16.69 -13.55
CA PRO A 89 -9.91 17.31 -12.60
C PRO A 89 -11.15 17.88 -13.30
N VAL A 90 -12.30 17.73 -12.64
CA VAL A 90 -13.57 18.35 -13.03
C VAL A 90 -14.20 19.03 -11.82
N GLU A 91 -15.26 19.81 -12.06
CA GLU A 91 -16.01 20.45 -10.97
C GLU A 91 -16.54 19.44 -9.94
N PRO A 92 -16.63 19.81 -8.65
CA PRO A 92 -17.16 18.94 -7.62
C PRO A 92 -18.57 18.44 -7.95
N MET A 93 -18.74 17.12 -7.97
CA MET A 93 -20.02 16.45 -8.25
C MET A 93 -20.24 15.17 -7.44
N GLN A 94 -19.22 14.63 -6.76
CA GLN A 94 -19.34 13.47 -5.88
C GLN A 94 -18.71 13.73 -4.52
N ASP A 95 -19.53 13.81 -3.47
CA ASP A 95 -19.06 13.99 -2.09
C ASP A 95 -18.53 12.68 -1.45
N PRO A 96 -19.31 11.56 -1.38
CA PRO A 96 -18.87 10.35 -0.72
C PRO A 96 -18.03 9.44 -1.63
N MET A 97 -17.31 8.50 -1.04
CA MET A 97 -16.77 7.37 -1.78
C MET A 97 -17.94 6.46 -2.19
N VAL A 98 -18.00 6.09 -3.46
CA VAL A 98 -18.98 5.12 -3.95
C VAL A 98 -18.27 3.79 -4.15
N MET A 99 -18.84 2.73 -3.57
CA MET A 99 -18.40 1.35 -3.76
C MET A 99 -19.57 0.54 -4.27
N ALA A 100 -19.38 -0.18 -5.38
CA ALA A 100 -20.39 -1.07 -5.95
C ALA A 100 -19.81 -2.47 -6.11
N PHE A 101 -20.07 -3.33 -5.13
CA PHE A 101 -19.55 -4.70 -5.13
C PHE A 101 -20.02 -5.52 -6.35
N GLY A 102 -21.27 -5.35 -6.77
CA GLY A 102 -21.81 -6.04 -7.95
C GLY A 102 -21.17 -5.61 -9.28
N LEU A 103 -20.51 -4.45 -9.31
CA LEU A 103 -19.76 -3.94 -10.46
C LEU A 103 -18.23 -4.01 -10.23
N ASN A 104 -17.80 -4.56 -9.09
CA ASN A 104 -16.40 -4.71 -8.69
C ASN A 104 -15.59 -3.41 -8.84
N PHE A 105 -16.09 -2.27 -8.33
CA PHE A 105 -15.30 -1.03 -8.36
C PHE A 105 -15.59 -0.11 -7.17
N TYR A 106 -14.66 0.82 -6.96
CA TYR A 106 -14.84 1.97 -6.09
C TYR A 106 -14.38 3.25 -6.81
N ILE A 107 -14.94 4.38 -6.42
CA ILE A 107 -14.61 5.70 -6.96
C ILE A 107 -14.74 6.80 -5.91
N GLN A 108 -13.80 7.75 -5.92
CA GLN A 108 -13.79 8.93 -5.06
C GLN A 108 -13.35 10.15 -5.87
N GLN A 109 -14.09 11.26 -5.79
CA GLN A 109 -13.59 12.55 -6.25
C GLN A 109 -12.73 13.19 -5.16
N SER A 110 -11.51 13.57 -5.50
CA SER A 110 -10.62 14.31 -4.62
C SER A 110 -11.08 15.77 -4.48
N PRO A 111 -10.65 16.49 -3.44
CA PRO A 111 -10.89 17.93 -3.32
C PRO A 111 -10.30 18.73 -4.47
N GLU A 112 -9.27 18.19 -5.14
CA GLU A 112 -8.66 18.78 -6.32
C GLU A 112 -9.47 18.53 -7.61
N GLY A 113 -10.60 17.82 -7.53
CA GLY A 113 -11.54 17.57 -8.62
C GLY A 113 -11.25 16.30 -9.44
N THR A 114 -10.14 15.61 -9.19
CA THR A 114 -9.79 14.36 -9.88
C THR A 114 -10.57 13.18 -9.33
N PHE A 115 -10.89 12.20 -10.17
CA PHE A 115 -11.45 10.94 -9.69
C PHE A 115 -10.36 9.88 -9.54
N ILE A 116 -10.30 9.26 -8.36
CA ILE A 116 -9.46 8.10 -8.06
C ILE A 116 -10.37 6.88 -7.96
N MET A 117 -9.99 5.80 -8.64
CA MET A 117 -10.81 4.61 -8.72
C MET A 117 -9.98 3.36 -8.99
N GLY A 118 -10.55 2.21 -8.65
CA GLY A 118 -9.93 0.92 -8.88
C GLY A 118 -10.94 -0.22 -8.85
N ARG A 119 -10.45 -1.40 -9.23
CA ARG A 119 -11.17 -2.68 -9.21
C ARG A 119 -10.24 -3.80 -8.77
N GLY A 120 -10.82 -4.88 -8.25
CA GLY A 120 -10.08 -6.12 -8.01
C GLY A 120 -9.97 -6.99 -9.27
N ASP A 121 -9.03 -7.92 -9.26
CA ASP A 121 -8.95 -9.03 -10.22
C ASP A 121 -8.71 -10.32 -9.43
N GLU A 122 -9.72 -11.19 -9.38
CA GLU A 122 -9.63 -12.47 -8.65
C GLU A 122 -8.56 -13.42 -9.20
N ASN A 123 -8.10 -13.19 -10.42
CA ASN A 123 -7.07 -13.98 -11.08
C ASN A 123 -5.69 -13.31 -11.04
N GLU A 124 -5.52 -12.21 -10.30
CA GLU A 124 -4.25 -11.51 -10.22
C GLU A 124 -3.16 -12.45 -9.68
N PRO A 125 -2.01 -12.57 -10.38
CA PRO A 125 -0.92 -13.40 -9.91
C PRO A 125 -0.38 -12.98 -8.54
N LYS A 126 -0.03 -13.97 -7.74
CA LYS A 126 0.51 -13.78 -6.39
C LYS A 126 2.00 -13.43 -6.44
N ASP A 127 2.30 -12.20 -6.82
CA ASP A 127 3.66 -11.69 -6.97
C ASP A 127 3.80 -10.23 -6.52
N LEU A 128 4.99 -9.66 -6.72
CA LEU A 128 5.38 -8.31 -6.27
C LEU A 128 5.36 -7.29 -7.41
N ARG A 129 4.73 -7.58 -8.55
CA ARG A 129 4.71 -6.63 -9.66
C ARG A 129 3.86 -5.41 -9.31
N VAL A 130 4.29 -4.26 -9.82
CA VAL A 130 3.61 -2.96 -9.63
C VAL A 130 3.32 -2.27 -10.97
N THR A 131 3.47 -2.98 -12.09
CA THR A 131 3.16 -2.47 -13.43
C THR A 131 1.65 -2.31 -13.60
N SER A 132 1.20 -1.55 -14.60
CA SER A 132 -0.22 -1.50 -14.98
C SER A 132 -0.50 -2.42 -16.17
N SER A 133 -1.74 -2.89 -16.31
CA SER A 133 -2.20 -3.65 -17.47
C SER A 133 -3.19 -2.85 -18.33
N TRP A 134 -3.17 -3.12 -19.64
CA TRP A 134 -4.15 -2.53 -20.56
C TRP A 134 -5.59 -3.00 -20.25
N GLN A 135 -5.74 -4.27 -19.88
CA GLN A 135 -7.01 -4.89 -19.51
C GLN A 135 -7.67 -4.15 -18.34
N PHE A 136 -6.89 -3.71 -17.36
CA PHE A 136 -7.43 -2.94 -16.24
C PHE A 136 -8.07 -1.62 -16.70
N ILE A 137 -7.40 -0.87 -17.57
CA ILE A 137 -7.91 0.41 -18.07
C ILE A 137 -9.16 0.19 -18.92
N GLU A 138 -9.15 -0.80 -19.82
CA GLU A 138 -10.29 -1.12 -20.68
C GLU A 138 -11.52 -1.50 -19.84
N GLU A 139 -11.35 -2.37 -18.86
CA GLU A 139 -12.42 -2.85 -18.00
C GLU A 139 -12.91 -1.77 -17.02
N MET A 140 -12.02 -0.92 -16.51
CA MET A 140 -12.43 0.25 -15.73
C MET A 140 -13.26 1.22 -16.57
N ALA A 141 -12.82 1.56 -17.80
CA ALA A 141 -13.54 2.48 -18.68
C ALA A 141 -14.97 2.01 -18.96
N LYS A 142 -15.16 0.71 -19.25
CA LYS A 142 -16.49 0.10 -19.43
C LYS A 142 -17.37 0.26 -18.18
N THR A 143 -16.81 0.04 -16.99
CA THR A 143 -17.57 0.18 -15.74
C THR A 143 -17.96 1.63 -15.46
N ILE A 144 -17.06 2.58 -15.70
CA ILE A 144 -17.28 4.00 -15.42
C ILE A 144 -18.36 4.59 -16.33
N ASP A 145 -18.37 4.23 -17.62
CA ASP A 145 -19.37 4.68 -18.60
C ASP A 145 -20.81 4.29 -18.21
N MET A 146 -20.96 3.20 -17.44
CA MET A 146 -22.26 2.78 -16.92
C MET A 146 -22.71 3.57 -15.68
N VAL A 147 -21.79 4.20 -14.93
CA VAL A 147 -22.07 4.72 -13.58
C VAL A 147 -21.95 6.24 -13.50
N LEU A 148 -20.95 6.83 -14.13
CA LEU A 148 -20.82 8.28 -14.15
C LEU A 148 -21.77 8.88 -15.19
N PRO A 149 -22.43 10.00 -14.85
CA PRO A 149 -23.23 10.72 -15.83
C PRO A 149 -22.36 11.21 -17.00
N PRO A 150 -22.93 11.35 -18.21
CA PRO A 150 -22.24 11.87 -19.38
C PRO A 150 -21.83 13.33 -19.24
#